data_AF-A0A7C9FP76-F1
#
_entry.id   AF-A0A7C9FP76-F1
#
_cell.length_a   1.000
_cell.length_b   1.000
_cell.length_c   1.000
_cell.angle_alpha   90.00
_cell.angle_beta   90.00
_cell.angle_gamma   90.00
#
_symmetry.space_group_name_H-M   'P 1'
#
loop_
_entity.id
_entity.type
_entity.pdbx_description
1 polymer ?
#
loop_
_entity_poly.entity_id
_entity_poly.type
_entity_poly.pdbx_seq_one_letter_code
_entity_poly.pdbx_strand_id
1 'polypeptide(L)'
;SSDLGVLNEAAAIERYKNITGHDVSFLGFAIHPEQSLHWLGASPDGLLSCFPEAGILEVKCPYNKGKPELGLPWSTMPFYYMPQIQGQMEIMDREWVDLYCWTPNGSTIFRVRREREYWELIRGILREFWWENVIPAREALLVGGEEAAKLYEPAARHRQTGEVVAKSIKLAAEAKLLCKDIAGHVEFYT
;
A
#
# COMPACT_ATOMS: atom_id res chain seq x y z
N SER A 1 11.52 -2.26 -1.67
CA SER A 1 11.84 -2.82 -0.34
C SER A 1 13.34 -2.84 -0.12
N SER A 2 13.81 -2.58 1.10
CA SER A 2 15.19 -2.88 1.50
C SER A 2 15.37 -4.40 1.62
N ASP A 3 16.60 -4.90 1.51
CA ASP A 3 16.90 -6.34 1.54
C ASP A 3 16.36 -7.06 2.79
N LEU A 4 16.26 -6.35 3.93
CA LEU A 4 15.68 -6.89 5.16
C LEU A 4 14.14 -7.07 5.09
N GLY A 5 13.45 -6.26 4.28
CA GLY A 5 12.00 -6.39 4.08
C GLY A 5 11.67 -7.71 3.38
N VAL A 6 12.40 -8.03 2.31
CA VAL A 6 12.20 -9.24 1.49
C VAL A 6 12.48 -10.52 2.28
N LEU A 7 13.53 -10.53 3.11
CA LEU A 7 13.88 -11.69 3.93
C LEU A 7 12.81 -12.03 4.98
N ASN A 8 12.11 -11.02 5.51
CA ASN A 8 11.10 -11.20 6.54
C ASN A 8 9.68 -11.35 6.01
N GLU A 9 9.43 -10.95 4.77
CA GLU A 9 8.10 -10.96 4.16
C GLU A 9 7.50 -12.37 4.12
N ALA A 10 8.28 -13.38 3.72
CA ALA A 10 7.83 -14.77 3.71
C ALA A 10 7.44 -15.26 5.11
N ALA A 11 8.27 -14.96 6.13
CA ALA A 11 7.97 -15.34 7.52
C ALA A 11 6.75 -14.58 8.07
N ALA A 12 6.59 -13.32 7.70
CA ALA A 12 5.43 -12.51 8.06
C ALA A 12 4.15 -13.08 7.43
N ILE A 13 4.15 -13.43 6.14
CA ILE A 13 3.00 -14.05 5.46
C ILE A 13 2.63 -15.37 6.11
N GLU A 14 3.60 -16.24 6.43
CA GLU A 14 3.31 -17.50 7.12
C GLU A 14 2.73 -17.26 8.52
N ARG A 15 3.21 -16.24 9.26
CA ARG A 15 2.60 -15.84 10.54
C ARG A 15 1.17 -15.34 10.35
N TYR A 16 0.91 -14.53 9.32
CA TYR A 16 -0.43 -14.05 8.99
C TYR A 16 -1.40 -15.21 8.69
N LYS A 17 -0.97 -16.19 7.87
CA LYS A 17 -1.76 -17.41 7.59
C LYS A 17 -2.09 -18.16 8.88
N ASN A 18 -1.10 -18.35 9.75
CA ASN A 18 -1.29 -19.05 11.04
C ASN A 18 -2.26 -18.32 11.99
N ILE A 19 -2.25 -16.98 11.99
CA ILE A 19 -3.15 -16.17 12.83
C ILE A 19 -4.58 -16.19 12.27
N THR A 20 -4.73 -15.98 10.97
CA THR A 20 -6.04 -15.73 10.33
C THR A 20 -6.72 -16.98 9.80
N GLY A 21 -5.96 -18.04 9.54
CA GLY A 21 -6.42 -19.20 8.79
C GLY A 21 -6.70 -18.94 7.31
N HIS A 22 -6.40 -17.74 6.80
CA HIS A 22 -6.59 -17.43 5.38
C HIS A 22 -5.44 -17.99 4.54
N ASP A 23 -5.78 -18.54 3.38
CA ASP A 23 -4.81 -18.80 2.33
C ASP A 23 -4.39 -17.49 1.65
N VAL A 24 -3.10 -17.41 1.32
CA VAL A 24 -2.49 -16.27 0.62
C VAL A 24 -1.86 -16.79 -0.66
N SER A 25 -2.35 -16.30 -1.80
CA SER A 25 -1.79 -16.59 -3.12
C SER A 25 -1.00 -15.39 -3.67
N PHE A 26 -0.03 -15.64 -4.54
CA PHE A 26 0.83 -14.62 -5.12
C PHE A 26 0.41 -14.30 -6.56
N LEU A 27 0.36 -13.02 -6.94
CA LEU A 27 0.07 -12.58 -8.30
C LEU A 27 1.27 -11.94 -9.00
N GLY A 28 2.15 -11.27 -8.25
CA GLY A 28 3.18 -10.38 -8.81
C GLY A 28 2.61 -9.01 -9.20
N PHE A 29 3.13 -8.42 -10.28
CA PHE A 29 2.71 -7.10 -10.75
C PHE A 29 1.47 -7.18 -11.66
N ALA A 30 0.45 -6.38 -11.34
CA ALA A 30 -0.76 -6.21 -12.12
C ALA A 30 -0.83 -4.79 -12.70
N ILE A 31 -1.38 -4.69 -13.91
CA ILE A 31 -1.76 -3.43 -14.55
C ILE A 31 -3.28 -3.29 -14.42
N HIS A 32 -3.75 -2.05 -14.31
CA HIS A 32 -5.18 -1.77 -14.23
C HIS A 32 -5.95 -2.44 -15.39
N PRO A 33 -7.12 -3.08 -15.15
CA PRO A 33 -7.84 -3.84 -16.18
C PRO A 33 -8.40 -2.97 -17.31
N GLU A 34 -8.70 -1.70 -17.03
CA GLU A 34 -9.13 -0.75 -18.04
C GLU A 34 -7.95 -0.22 -18.88
N GLN A 35 -8.07 -0.33 -20.20
CA GLN A 35 -7.02 0.06 -21.15
C GLN A 35 -6.57 1.53 -21.03
N SER A 36 -7.51 2.44 -20.75
CA SER A 36 -7.23 3.87 -20.57
C SER A 36 -6.34 4.16 -19.34
N LEU A 37 -6.22 3.17 -18.44
CA LEU A 37 -5.52 3.24 -17.17
C LEU A 37 -4.30 2.32 -17.11
N HIS A 38 -3.82 1.77 -18.23
CA HIS A 38 -2.64 0.90 -18.27
C HIS A 38 -1.33 1.55 -17.78
N TRP A 39 -1.34 2.86 -17.56
CA TRP A 39 -0.25 3.60 -16.91
C TRP A 39 -0.24 3.43 -15.37
N LEU A 40 -1.25 2.76 -14.80
CA LEU A 40 -1.35 2.39 -13.40
C LEU A 40 -1.07 0.90 -13.21
N GLY A 41 -0.24 0.59 -12.22
CA GLY A 41 0.04 -0.79 -11.82
C GLY A 41 0.32 -0.92 -10.34
N ALA A 42 0.13 -2.14 -9.83
CA ALA A 42 0.22 -2.48 -8.41
C ALA A 42 0.83 -3.86 -8.23
N SER A 43 1.44 -4.09 -7.07
CA SER A 43 1.92 -5.39 -6.64
C SER A 43 1.55 -5.54 -5.17
N PRO A 44 0.38 -6.12 -4.84
CA PRO A 44 0.08 -6.49 -3.46
C PRO A 44 0.97 -7.67 -3.04
N ASP A 45 1.24 -7.79 -1.74
CA ASP A 45 2.05 -8.89 -1.20
C ASP A 45 1.28 -10.22 -1.20
N GLY A 46 -0.05 -10.17 -1.28
CA GLY A 46 -0.86 -11.36 -1.46
C GLY A 46 -2.30 -11.11 -1.89
N LEU A 47 -2.90 -12.16 -2.46
CA LEU A 47 -4.32 -12.26 -2.76
C LEU A 47 -4.99 -13.16 -1.73
N LEU A 48 -6.11 -12.67 -1.18
CA LEU A 48 -6.90 -13.36 -0.18
C LEU A 48 -8.18 -13.86 -0.83
N SER A 49 -8.33 -15.17 -0.94
CA SER A 49 -9.54 -15.83 -1.44
C SER A 49 -10.52 -16.04 -0.29
N CYS A 50 -11.33 -15.04 0.00
CA CYS A 50 -12.30 -15.06 1.09
C CYS A 50 -13.71 -14.98 0.51
N PHE A 51 -14.61 -15.83 0.99
CA PHE A 51 -16.03 -15.70 0.70
C PHE A 51 -16.68 -14.77 1.74
N PRO A 52 -17.56 -13.82 1.36
CA PRO A 52 -18.09 -13.59 0.01
C PRO A 52 -17.26 -12.62 -0.86
N GLU A 53 -16.34 -11.84 -0.29
CA GLU A 53 -15.55 -10.83 -1.00
C GLU A 53 -14.05 -11.10 -0.86
N ALA A 54 -13.36 -11.27 -1.99
CA ALA A 54 -11.90 -11.40 -2.02
C ALA A 54 -11.24 -10.08 -1.62
N GLY A 55 -10.13 -10.18 -0.89
CA GLY A 55 -9.30 -9.05 -0.48
C GLY A 55 -7.87 -9.17 -1.02
N ILE A 56 -7.05 -8.20 -0.63
CA ILE A 56 -5.59 -8.25 -0.80
C ILE A 56 -4.89 -8.16 0.55
N LEU A 57 -3.66 -8.64 0.59
CA LEU A 57 -2.75 -8.52 1.72
C LEU A 57 -1.63 -7.55 1.35
N GLU A 58 -1.32 -6.65 2.27
CA GLU A 58 -0.14 -5.79 2.23
C GLU A 58 0.63 -5.96 3.56
N VAL A 59 1.86 -6.43 3.49
CA VAL A 59 2.75 -6.71 4.60
C VAL A 59 3.74 -5.58 4.78
N LYS A 60 3.89 -5.10 6.01
CA LYS A 60 4.87 -4.09 6.38
C LYS A 60 5.71 -4.55 7.55
N CYS A 61 7.03 -4.46 7.38
CA CYS A 61 8.03 -4.74 8.40
C CYS A 61 8.75 -3.43 8.78
N PRO A 62 8.21 -2.62 9.71
CA PRO A 62 8.79 -1.31 10.01
C PRO A 62 10.22 -1.43 10.59
N TYR A 63 11.16 -0.71 9.98
CA TYR A 63 12.60 -0.79 10.30
C TYR A 63 13.01 -0.08 11.61
N ASN A 64 12.05 0.50 12.36
CA ASN A 64 12.24 1.22 13.64
C ASN A 64 13.58 1.98 13.78
N LYS A 65 13.87 2.90 12.85
CA LYS A 65 15.11 3.71 12.80
C LYS A 65 16.42 2.89 12.84
N GLY A 66 16.44 1.71 12.22
CA GLY A 66 17.62 0.84 12.19
C GLY A 66 17.70 -0.18 13.32
N LYS A 67 16.64 -0.30 14.13
CA LYS A 67 16.55 -1.26 15.25
C LYS A 67 15.27 -2.09 15.18
N PRO A 68 15.11 -2.94 14.13
CA PRO A 68 13.92 -3.76 13.94
C PRO A 68 13.60 -4.66 15.14
N GLU A 69 14.62 -5.10 15.89
CA GLU A 69 14.49 -5.89 17.11
C GLU A 69 13.76 -5.17 18.26
N LEU A 70 13.73 -3.84 18.24
CA LEU A 70 12.97 -3.02 19.20
C LEU A 70 11.60 -2.59 18.64
N GLY A 71 11.29 -2.96 17.40
CA GLY A 71 10.06 -2.58 16.73
C GLY A 71 8.85 -3.20 17.40
N LEU A 72 7.85 -2.39 17.71
CA LEU A 72 6.53 -2.85 18.13
C LEU A 72 5.54 -2.69 16.97
N PRO A 73 4.55 -3.59 16.85
CA PRO A 73 3.51 -3.43 15.85
C PRO A 73 2.69 -2.17 16.15
N TRP A 74 2.14 -1.56 15.10
CA TRP A 74 1.41 -0.31 15.25
C TRP A 74 0.12 -0.52 16.04
N SER A 75 -0.16 0.38 16.99
CA SER A 75 -1.45 0.42 17.71
C SER A 75 -2.55 1.10 16.88
N THR A 76 -2.17 1.96 15.95
CA THR A 76 -3.06 2.67 15.04
C THR A 76 -2.54 2.57 13.61
N MET A 77 -3.45 2.60 12.64
CA MET A 77 -3.13 2.55 11.23
C MET A 77 -2.28 3.77 10.82
N PRO A 78 -1.10 3.62 10.22
CA PRO A 78 -0.33 4.75 9.72
C PRO A 78 -0.96 5.31 8.44
N PHE A 79 -1.41 6.56 8.50
CA PHE A 79 -2.15 7.21 7.40
C PHE A 79 -1.37 7.28 6.07
N TYR A 80 -0.04 7.31 6.10
CA TYR A 80 0.78 7.49 4.91
C TYR A 80 0.81 6.25 4.00
N TYR A 81 0.31 5.09 4.45
CA TYR A 81 0.08 3.93 3.57
C TYR A 81 -1.25 4.00 2.81
N MET A 82 -2.18 4.87 3.22
CA MET A 82 -3.53 4.93 2.64
C MET A 82 -3.54 5.13 1.11
N PRO A 83 -2.72 6.03 0.51
CA PRO A 83 -2.67 6.16 -0.95
C PRO A 83 -2.27 4.87 -1.65
N GLN A 84 -1.29 4.15 -1.09
CA GLN A 84 -0.77 2.90 -1.66
C GLN A 84 -1.86 1.83 -1.69
N ILE A 85 -2.45 1.55 -0.52
CA ILE A 85 -3.39 0.43 -0.38
C ILE A 85 -4.72 0.69 -1.11
N GLN A 86 -5.16 1.95 -1.19
CA GLN A 86 -6.34 2.33 -1.98
C GLN A 86 -6.08 2.14 -3.48
N GLY A 87 -4.89 2.52 -3.97
CA GLY A 87 -4.51 2.26 -5.36
C GLY A 87 -4.36 0.77 -5.68
N GLN A 88 -3.79 -0.02 -4.76
CA GLN A 88 -3.75 -1.48 -4.92
C GLN A 88 -5.16 -2.07 -5.00
N MET A 89 -6.08 -1.69 -4.09
CA MET A 89 -7.48 -2.15 -4.15
C MET A 89 -8.18 -1.77 -5.45
N GLU A 90 -7.91 -0.58 -5.99
CA GLU A 90 -8.45 -0.18 -7.30
C GLU A 90 -7.94 -1.09 -8.42
N ILE A 91 -6.61 -1.16 -8.57
CA ILE A 91 -5.96 -1.86 -9.69
C ILE A 91 -6.27 -3.35 -9.66
N MET A 92 -6.39 -3.92 -8.47
CA MET A 92 -6.68 -5.34 -8.26
C MET A 92 -8.17 -5.67 -8.29
N ASP A 93 -9.03 -4.65 -8.37
CA ASP A 93 -10.48 -4.74 -8.19
C ASP A 93 -10.88 -5.55 -6.96
N ARG A 94 -10.52 -5.04 -5.78
CA ARG A 94 -10.81 -5.64 -4.48
C ARG A 94 -11.42 -4.61 -3.55
N GLU A 95 -12.39 -5.03 -2.74
CA GLU A 95 -13.15 -4.10 -1.89
C GLU A 95 -12.50 -3.85 -0.53
N TRP A 96 -11.47 -4.61 -0.18
CA TRP A 96 -10.76 -4.45 1.07
C TRP A 96 -9.33 -5.01 1.03
N VAL A 97 -8.54 -4.53 1.98
CA VAL A 97 -7.14 -4.91 2.21
C VAL A 97 -6.92 -5.18 3.70
N ASP A 98 -6.15 -6.22 3.99
CA ASP A 98 -5.48 -6.36 5.28
C ASP A 98 -4.10 -5.72 5.20
N LEU A 99 -3.90 -4.60 5.90
CA LEU A 99 -2.56 -4.11 6.17
C LEU A 99 -2.01 -4.83 7.41
N TYR A 100 -1.02 -5.67 7.18
CA TYR A 100 -0.38 -6.48 8.21
C TYR A 100 0.97 -5.87 8.60
N CYS A 101 1.06 -5.38 9.83
CA CYS A 101 2.31 -4.91 10.42
C CYS A 101 2.96 -6.06 11.18
N TRP A 102 4.13 -6.51 10.73
CA TRP A 102 4.89 -7.57 11.40
C TRP A 102 6.19 -7.03 11.97
N THR A 103 6.47 -7.38 13.23
CA THR A 103 7.77 -7.14 13.87
C THR A 103 8.22 -8.41 14.62
N PRO A 104 9.50 -8.51 15.00
CA PRO A 104 9.96 -9.60 15.85
C PRO A 104 9.24 -9.70 17.22
N ASN A 105 8.64 -8.60 17.69
CA ASN A 105 7.98 -8.55 19.01
C ASN A 105 6.45 -8.72 18.95
N GLY A 106 5.88 -8.87 17.76
CA GLY A 106 4.44 -9.00 17.59
C GLY A 106 3.95 -8.54 16.22
N SER A 107 2.64 -8.54 16.05
CA SER A 107 2.02 -8.08 14.80
C SER A 107 0.66 -7.44 15.01
N THR A 108 0.21 -6.63 14.05
CA THR A 108 -1.16 -6.10 13.99
C THR A 108 -1.74 -6.23 12.59
N ILE A 109 -3.05 -6.50 12.51
CA ILE A 109 -3.81 -6.54 11.26
C ILE A 109 -4.85 -5.44 11.28
N PHE A 110 -4.78 -4.52 10.33
CA PHE A 110 -5.81 -3.51 10.09
C PHE A 110 -6.58 -3.86 8.81
N ARG A 111 -7.91 -3.89 8.89
CA ARG A 111 -8.77 -3.98 7.71
C ARG A 111 -9.20 -2.59 7.26
N VAL A 112 -8.96 -2.32 5.98
CA VAL A 112 -9.34 -1.08 5.31
C VAL A 112 -10.26 -1.42 4.14
N ARG A 113 -11.32 -0.65 3.95
CA ARG A 113 -12.25 -0.74 2.82
C ARG A 113 -11.83 0.19 1.68
N ARG A 114 -12.17 -0.19 0.45
CA ARG A 114 -11.98 0.66 -0.73
C ARG A 114 -12.85 1.90 -0.64
N GLU A 115 -12.24 3.06 -0.82
CA GLU A 115 -12.89 4.37 -0.75
C GLU A 115 -12.76 5.10 -2.09
N ARG A 116 -13.83 5.05 -2.87
CA ARG A 116 -13.84 5.48 -4.27
C ARG A 116 -13.59 6.97 -4.42
N GLU A 117 -14.20 7.79 -3.58
CA GLU A 117 -13.98 9.25 -3.60
C GLU A 117 -12.53 9.62 -3.25
N TYR A 118 -11.93 8.89 -2.32
CA TYR A 118 -10.52 9.07 -2.00
C TYR A 118 -9.63 8.67 -3.17
N TRP A 119 -9.93 7.53 -3.80
CA TRP A 119 -9.19 7.09 -4.96
C TRP A 119 -9.31 8.06 -6.14
N GLU A 120 -10.48 8.63 -6.40
CA GLU A 120 -10.68 9.63 -7.44
C GLU A 120 -9.75 10.85 -7.28
N LEU A 121 -9.58 11.32 -6.04
CA LEU A 121 -8.60 12.36 -5.71
C LEU A 121 -7.17 11.92 -6.05
N ILE A 122 -6.76 10.73 -5.61
CA ILE A 122 -5.41 10.20 -5.87
C ILE A 122 -5.17 10.00 -7.38
N ARG A 123 -6.14 9.43 -8.08
CA ARG A 123 -6.10 9.18 -9.53
C ARG A 123 -5.93 10.46 -10.32
N GLY A 124 -6.60 11.55 -9.91
CA GLY A 124 -6.42 12.88 -10.50
C GLY A 124 -4.98 13.37 -10.40
N ILE A 125 -4.36 13.23 -9.22
CA ILE A 125 -2.97 13.63 -8.98
C ILE A 125 -2.00 12.75 -9.77
N LEU A 126 -2.21 11.43 -9.78
CA LEU A 126 -1.39 10.49 -10.54
C LEU A 126 -1.48 10.75 -12.06
N ARG A 127 -2.67 11.12 -12.55
CA ARG A 127 -2.90 11.48 -13.96
C ARG A 127 -2.12 12.74 -14.34
N GLU A 128 -2.19 13.79 -13.52
CA GLU A 128 -1.41 15.03 -13.71
C GLU A 128 0.08 14.70 -13.78
N PHE A 129 0.59 13.99 -12.76
CA PHE A 129 2.00 13.56 -12.73
C PHE A 129 2.40 12.75 -13.97
N TRP A 130 1.57 11.80 -14.40
CA TRP A 130 1.89 10.96 -15.54
C TRP A 130 1.96 11.73 -16.86
N TRP A 131 0.93 12.52 -17.17
CA TRP A 131 0.82 13.18 -18.47
C TRP A 131 1.57 14.51 -18.56
N GLU A 132 1.75 15.21 -17.46
CA GLU A 132 2.42 16.52 -17.44
C GLU A 132 3.91 16.41 -17.10
N ASN A 133 4.33 15.34 -16.41
CA ASN A 133 5.72 15.14 -16.02
C ASN A 133 6.36 13.92 -16.70
N VAL A 134 5.82 12.71 -16.48
CA VAL A 134 6.50 11.47 -16.85
C VAL A 134 6.61 11.28 -18.37
N ILE A 135 5.48 11.39 -19.09
CA ILE A 135 5.45 11.19 -20.55
C ILE A 135 6.34 12.20 -21.29
N PRO A 136 6.22 13.52 -21.10
CA PRO A 136 7.06 14.46 -21.82
C PRO A 136 8.54 14.38 -21.42
N ALA A 137 8.87 14.10 -20.16
CA ALA A 137 10.25 13.83 -19.74
C ALA A 137 10.82 12.61 -20.48
N ARG A 138 10.05 11.52 -20.57
CA ARG A 138 10.44 10.31 -21.30
C ARG A 138 10.67 10.61 -22.79
N GLU A 139 9.78 11.38 -23.42
CA GLU A 139 9.91 11.76 -24.83
C GLU A 139 11.16 12.62 -25.06
N ALA A 140 11.46 13.57 -24.18
CA ALA A 140 12.68 14.37 -24.24
C ALA A 140 13.96 13.51 -24.11
N LEU A 141 13.96 12.54 -23.19
CA LEU A 141 15.08 11.62 -23.02
C LEU A 141 15.30 10.70 -24.23
N LEU A 142 14.24 10.25 -24.88
CA LEU A 142 14.34 9.39 -26.08
C LEU A 142 15.04 10.08 -27.26
N VAL A 143 15.00 11.41 -27.32
CA VAL A 143 15.70 12.22 -28.33
C VAL A 143 17.03 12.80 -27.81
N GLY A 144 17.51 12.36 -26.64
CA GLY A 144 18.80 12.74 -26.06
C GLY A 144 18.81 14.09 -25.33
N GLY A 145 17.65 14.67 -25.02
CA GLY A 145 17.52 15.99 -24.40
C GLY A 145 17.44 15.95 -22.88
N GLU A 146 18.54 15.67 -22.16
CA GLU A 146 18.55 15.62 -20.69
C GLU A 146 18.12 16.95 -20.04
N GLU A 147 18.60 18.09 -20.55
CA GLU A 147 18.20 19.41 -20.04
C GLU A 147 16.72 19.72 -20.31
N ALA A 148 16.18 19.24 -21.44
CA ALA A 148 14.76 19.39 -21.75
C ALA A 148 13.89 18.51 -20.83
N ALA A 149 14.36 17.32 -20.44
CA ALA A 149 13.65 16.45 -19.52
C ALA A 149 13.50 17.08 -18.12
N LYS A 150 14.50 17.86 -17.66
CA LYS A 150 14.45 18.58 -16.37
C LYS A 150 13.33 19.63 -16.30
N LEU A 151 12.87 20.16 -17.44
CA LEU A 151 11.75 21.11 -17.48
C LEU A 151 10.43 20.49 -17.00
N TYR A 152 10.33 19.17 -17.02
CA TYR A 152 9.16 18.40 -16.61
C TYR A 152 9.30 17.83 -15.20
N GLU A 153 10.32 18.22 -14.43
CA GLU A 153 10.46 17.79 -13.05
C GLU A 153 9.25 18.29 -12.21
N PRO A 154 8.53 17.40 -11.52
CA PRO A 154 7.40 17.80 -10.71
C PRO A 154 7.85 18.62 -9.50
N ALA A 155 6.96 19.46 -8.97
CA ALA A 155 7.18 20.07 -7.68
C ALA A 155 7.31 19.01 -6.58
N ALA A 156 8.16 19.28 -5.58
CA ALA A 156 8.36 18.36 -4.44
C ALA A 156 7.07 18.06 -3.65
N ARG A 157 6.05 18.93 -3.76
CA ARG A 157 4.72 18.74 -3.16
C ARG A 157 3.65 19.19 -4.14
N HIS A 158 2.61 18.37 -4.28
CA HIS A 158 1.44 18.70 -5.08
C HIS A 158 0.51 19.66 -4.32
N ARG A 159 -0.25 20.50 -5.04
CA ARG A 159 -1.18 21.46 -4.42
C ARG A 159 -2.25 20.80 -3.54
N GLN A 160 -2.61 19.55 -3.84
CA GLN A 160 -3.59 18.77 -3.08
C GLN A 160 -2.98 17.91 -1.95
N THR A 161 -1.66 18.00 -1.69
CA THR A 161 -1.02 17.17 -0.64
C THR A 161 -1.67 17.36 0.73
N GLY A 162 -2.06 18.59 1.10
CA GLY A 162 -2.74 18.83 2.39
C GLY A 162 -4.10 18.12 2.50
N GLU A 163 -4.88 18.14 1.43
CA GLU A 163 -6.18 17.46 1.37
C GLU A 163 -6.03 15.93 1.44
N VAL A 164 -5.08 15.38 0.67
CA VAL A 164 -4.76 13.94 0.70
C VAL A 164 -4.37 13.52 2.11
N VAL A 165 -3.47 14.25 2.77
CA VAL A 165 -3.03 13.94 4.13
C VAL A 165 -4.21 13.96 5.11
N ALA A 166 -5.06 14.99 5.05
CA ALA A 166 -6.22 15.10 5.93
C ALA A 166 -7.20 13.92 5.74
N LYS A 167 -7.52 13.56 4.49
CA LYS A 167 -8.38 12.40 4.18
C LYS A 167 -7.73 11.08 4.58
N SER A 168 -6.43 10.90 4.35
CA SER A 168 -5.69 9.72 4.79
C SER A 168 -5.75 9.51 6.30
N ILE A 169 -5.61 10.60 7.08
CA ILE A 169 -5.71 10.55 8.54
C ILE A 169 -7.11 10.11 8.98
N LYS A 170 -8.16 10.66 8.36
CA LYS A 170 -9.54 10.28 8.63
C LYS A 170 -9.77 8.78 8.36
N LEU A 171 -9.42 8.32 7.16
CA LEU A 171 -9.59 6.90 6.79
C LEU A 171 -8.77 5.96 7.66
N ALA A 172 -7.57 6.37 8.08
CA ALA A 172 -6.75 5.57 8.97
C ALA A 172 -7.37 5.45 10.38
N ALA A 173 -8.06 6.49 10.86
CA ALA A 173 -8.79 6.43 12.12
C ALA A 173 -10.03 5.53 12.05
N GLU A 174 -10.60 5.34 10.86
CA GLU A 174 -11.75 4.46 10.59
C GLU A 174 -11.34 3.00 10.31
N ALA A 175 -10.03 2.75 10.09
CA ALA A 175 -9.50 1.42 9.84
C ALA A 175 -9.73 0.49 11.04
N LYS A 176 -10.29 -0.69 10.78
CA LYS A 176 -10.62 -1.65 11.84
C LYS A 176 -9.39 -2.45 12.22
N LEU A 177 -8.92 -2.32 13.46
CA LEU A 177 -7.97 -3.28 14.03
C LEU A 177 -8.69 -4.62 14.17
N LEU A 178 -8.22 -5.67 13.49
CA LEU A 178 -8.80 -7.01 13.57
C LEU A 178 -8.10 -7.88 14.60
N CYS A 179 -6.78 -7.73 14.68
CA CYS A 179 -5.94 -8.61 15.46
C CYS A 179 -4.70 -7.88 15.94
N LYS A 180 -4.29 -8.20 17.16
CA LYS A 180 -3.00 -7.82 17.72
C LYS A 180 -2.35 -9.03 18.38
N ASP A 181 -1.11 -9.29 17.98
CA ASP A 181 -0.25 -10.30 18.55
C ASP A 181 0.90 -9.61 19.28
N ILE A 182 1.10 -9.93 20.55
CA ILE A 182 2.25 -9.46 21.33
C ILE A 182 2.87 -10.67 22.02
N ALA A 183 4.15 -10.92 21.74
CA ALA A 183 4.91 -12.02 22.32
C ALA A 183 4.20 -13.40 22.21
N GLY A 184 3.44 -13.63 21.12
CA GLY A 184 2.74 -14.88 20.85
C GLY A 184 1.32 -14.96 21.41
N HIS A 185 0.87 -13.95 22.19
CA HIS A 185 -0.52 -13.84 22.62
C HIS A 185 -1.33 -13.06 21.60
N VAL A 186 -2.31 -13.73 20.98
CA VAL A 186 -3.16 -13.19 19.92
C VAL A 186 -4.49 -12.76 20.49
N GLU A 187 -4.83 -11.48 20.33
CA GLU A 187 -6.11 -10.89 20.69
C GLU A 187 -6.85 -10.44 19.41
N PHE A 188 -8.10 -10.88 19.28
CA PHE A 188 -8.98 -10.48 18.18
C PHE A 188 -9.96 -9.42 18.64
N TYR A 189 -10.24 -8.46 17.75
CA TYR A 189 -11.13 -7.34 18.01
C TYR A 189 -12.37 -7.45 17.12
N THR A 190 -13.54 -7.22 17.72
CA THR A 190 -14.86 -7.27 17.05
C THR A 190 -15.21 -5.98 16.35
#